data_AF-A0A9X1PVW2-F1
#
_entry.id   AF-A0A9X1PVW2-F1
#
_cell.length_a   1.000
_cell.length_b   1.000
_cell.length_c   1.000
_cell.angle_alpha   90.00
_cell.angle_beta   90.00
_cell.angle_gamma   90.00
#
_symmetry.space_group_name_H-M   'P 1'
#
loop_
_entity.id
_entity.type
_entity.pdbx_description
1 polymer ?
#
loop_
_entity_poly.entity_id
_entity_poly.type
_entity_poly.pdbx_seq_one_letter_code
_entity_poly.pdbx_strand_id
1 'polypeptide(L)'
;MEFSGARRGRRARPAKSRSLVYVALATVAVVGATAAGTVYVQARAHSGSGAVSSAAVTPSASEEVSVESVARPTVDHDELLTTAMKAVDVPEGVEVSVAVLDLASGASASYGDRAFDTASIVKVDILAALLLQAQDAGRRLTATEKSYATAMIERSDNASASELWRAIGQAEGLDAANERLGLTRTEGGDGMLWGLTQTTAEDQLRLLRQVFGTDSELSEDSRTYLGGLMGRIAAGQRWGVSA
;
A
#
# COMPACT_ATOMS: atom_id res chain seq x y z
N MET A 1 4.14 -76.28 -23.81
CA MET A 1 3.63 -76.94 -22.59
C MET A 1 4.10 -76.07 -21.44
N GLU A 2 3.32 -75.44 -20.57
CA GLU A 2 1.91 -75.52 -20.15
C GLU A 2 1.51 -74.19 -19.48
N PHE A 3 0.21 -73.96 -19.36
CA PHE A 3 -0.46 -72.82 -18.75
C PHE A 3 -0.57 -72.89 -17.21
N SER A 4 -0.65 -71.72 -16.56
CA SER A 4 -1.45 -71.35 -15.35
C SER A 4 -0.62 -70.42 -14.45
N GLY A 5 -1.09 -69.28 -13.95
CA GLY A 5 -2.44 -68.81 -13.65
C GLY A 5 -2.49 -68.48 -12.16
N ALA A 6 -2.75 -67.21 -11.78
CA ALA A 6 -3.47 -66.83 -10.55
C ALA A 6 -3.48 -65.30 -10.33
N ARG A 7 -4.68 -64.71 -10.41
CA ARG A 7 -5.04 -63.46 -9.73
C ARG A 7 -5.37 -63.75 -8.27
N ARG A 8 -4.89 -62.91 -7.34
CA ARG A 8 -5.44 -62.56 -5.99
C ARG A 8 -4.34 -61.74 -5.29
N GLY A 9 -4.57 -60.66 -4.55
CA GLY A 9 -5.76 -59.95 -4.10
C GLY A 9 -5.29 -58.69 -3.35
N ARG A 10 -6.13 -57.64 -3.38
CA ARG A 10 -5.95 -56.38 -2.66
C ARG A 10 -5.78 -56.59 -1.15
N ARG A 11 -4.81 -55.89 -0.53
CA ARG A 11 -4.97 -55.21 0.78
C ARG A 11 -4.08 -53.96 0.82
N ALA A 12 -4.65 -52.81 0.45
CA ALA A 12 -4.06 -51.51 0.75
C ALA A 12 -4.29 -51.22 2.25
N ARG A 13 -3.22 -50.89 2.98
CA ARG A 13 -3.29 -50.42 4.37
C ARG A 13 -3.64 -48.93 4.38
N PRO A 14 -4.51 -48.46 5.29
CA PRO A 14 -4.86 -47.04 5.36
C PRO A 14 -3.70 -46.26 6.02
N ALA A 15 -3.22 -45.21 5.36
CA ALA A 15 -2.37 -44.20 5.98
C ALA A 15 -3.27 -43.26 6.79
N LYS A 16 -3.02 -43.16 8.10
CA LYS A 16 -3.69 -42.21 9.00
C LYS A 16 -3.17 -40.81 8.69
N SER A 17 -3.96 -39.96 8.03
CA SER A 17 -3.71 -38.52 8.01
C SER A 17 -4.22 -37.92 9.32
N ARG A 18 -3.32 -37.30 10.09
CA ARG A 18 -3.70 -36.43 11.20
C ARG A 18 -4.08 -35.08 10.61
N SER A 19 -5.38 -34.79 10.54
CA SER A 19 -5.88 -33.46 10.20
C SER A 19 -5.74 -32.58 11.43
N LEU A 20 -4.83 -31.61 11.39
CA LEU A 20 -4.78 -30.51 12.35
C LEU A 20 -5.76 -29.44 11.87
N VAL A 21 -6.90 -29.36 12.54
CA VAL A 21 -7.89 -28.31 12.37
C VAL A 21 -7.42 -27.12 13.22
N TYR A 22 -6.93 -26.07 12.59
CA TYR A 22 -6.71 -24.79 13.26
C TYR A 22 -8.02 -24.02 13.28
N VAL A 23 -8.68 -24.00 14.44
CA VAL A 23 -9.81 -23.12 14.74
C VAL A 23 -9.23 -21.79 15.23
N ALA A 24 -9.28 -20.75 14.40
CA ALA A 24 -8.99 -19.39 14.83
C ALA A 24 -10.30 -18.74 15.30
N LEU A 25 -10.43 -18.59 16.62
CA LEU A 25 -11.43 -17.73 17.25
C LEU A 25 -10.90 -16.30 17.24
N ALA A 26 -11.50 -15.43 16.43
CA ALA A 26 -11.29 -13.99 16.51
C ALA A 26 -12.48 -13.37 17.25
N THR A 27 -12.23 -12.83 18.44
CA THR A 27 -13.13 -11.90 19.12
C THR A 27 -12.61 -10.48 18.84
N VAL A 28 -13.47 -9.59 18.35
CA VAL A 28 -13.15 -8.17 18.16
C VAL A 28 -14.05 -7.36 19.07
N ALA A 29 -13.43 -6.62 19.98
CA ALA A 29 -14.09 -5.58 20.76
C ALA A 29 -14.13 -4.29 19.92
N VAL A 30 -15.34 -3.75 19.76
CA VAL A 30 -15.61 -2.48 19.09
C VAL A 30 -15.64 -1.37 20.14
N VAL A 31 -14.91 -0.28 19.90
CA VAL A 31 -15.28 1.05 20.44
C VAL A 31 -14.97 2.09 19.38
N GLY A 32 -16.02 2.73 18.86
CA GLY A 32 -15.93 3.92 18.01
C GLY A 32 -16.17 5.19 18.82
N ALA A 33 -15.68 6.31 18.31
CA ALA A 33 -16.18 7.64 18.67
C ALA A 33 -15.91 8.62 17.52
N THR A 34 -16.97 9.16 16.95
CA THR A 34 -16.99 10.30 16.01
C THR A 34 -16.93 11.62 16.79
N ALA A 35 -16.19 12.61 16.28
CA ALA A 35 -16.42 14.02 16.65
C ALA A 35 -16.11 14.96 15.48
N ALA A 36 -16.89 16.03 15.40
CA ALA A 36 -17.16 16.86 14.24
C ALA A 36 -16.63 18.30 14.39
N GLY A 37 -16.64 19.05 13.27
CA GLY A 37 -16.68 20.53 13.22
C GLY A 37 -15.33 21.21 13.01
N THR A 38 -15.19 22.34 12.30
CA THR A 38 -16.12 23.30 11.69
C THR A 38 -15.37 24.15 10.66
N VAL A 39 -16.05 24.55 9.58
CA VAL A 39 -15.60 25.48 8.54
C VAL A 39 -15.75 26.93 9.04
N TYR A 40 -14.76 27.78 8.79
CA TYR A 40 -14.90 29.24 8.89
C TYR A 40 -14.92 29.84 7.47
N VAL A 41 -16.05 30.46 7.10
CA VAL A 41 -16.15 31.40 5.97
C VAL A 41 -16.49 32.76 6.55
N GLN A 42 -15.68 33.77 6.25
CA GLN A 42 -16.03 35.17 6.50
C GLN A 42 -16.17 35.90 5.16
N ALA A 43 -17.29 36.59 5.00
CA ALA A 43 -17.71 37.24 3.77
C ALA A 43 -17.48 38.77 3.81
N ARG A 44 -17.10 39.27 2.62
CA ARG A 44 -17.42 40.56 1.96
C ARG A 44 -17.04 41.91 2.58
N ALA A 45 -16.43 42.74 1.72
CA ALA A 45 -16.88 44.10 1.42
C ALA A 45 -16.54 44.50 -0.03
N HIS A 46 -17.24 45.51 -0.56
CA HIS A 46 -17.50 45.79 -1.98
C HIS A 46 -16.52 46.76 -2.67
N SER A 47 -16.43 46.58 -4.00
CA SER A 47 -16.35 47.55 -5.11
C SER A 47 -15.38 48.75 -5.08
N GLY A 48 -14.56 48.83 -6.13
CA GLY A 48 -13.96 50.07 -6.61
C GLY A 48 -13.19 49.86 -7.92
N SER A 49 -13.75 50.31 -9.05
CA SER A 49 -13.11 50.34 -10.36
C SER A 49 -12.19 51.56 -10.47
N GLY A 50 -11.02 51.40 -11.10
CA GLY A 50 -10.13 52.52 -11.43
C GLY A 50 -8.77 52.05 -11.95
N ALA A 51 -8.59 52.07 -13.26
CA ALA A 51 -7.30 51.86 -13.92
C ALA A 51 -6.43 53.13 -13.87
N VAL A 52 -5.12 52.99 -13.68
CA VAL A 52 -4.08 53.86 -14.26
C VAL A 52 -2.71 53.17 -14.23
N SER A 53 -1.94 53.38 -15.30
CA SER A 53 -0.63 52.81 -15.58
C SER A 53 0.52 53.76 -15.18
N SER A 54 1.67 53.14 -14.86
CA SER A 54 3.05 53.60 -14.96
C SER A 54 3.54 54.82 -14.15
N ALA A 55 4.48 54.56 -13.23
CA ALA A 55 5.83 55.14 -13.29
C ALA A 55 6.79 54.34 -12.40
N ALA A 56 7.99 54.11 -12.92
CA ALA A 56 9.12 53.52 -12.19
C ALA A 56 9.72 54.53 -11.21
N VAL A 57 10.06 54.07 -10.02
CA VAL A 57 10.94 54.76 -9.07
C VAL A 57 11.87 53.73 -8.43
N THR A 58 13.15 54.07 -8.43
CA THR A 58 14.29 53.38 -7.84
C THR A 58 14.10 53.10 -6.34
N PRO A 59 14.67 52.02 -5.78
CA PRO A 59 14.43 51.65 -4.39
C PRO A 59 15.23 52.56 -3.46
N SER A 60 14.53 53.19 -2.52
CA SER A 60 15.13 53.79 -1.33
C SER A 60 15.06 52.76 -0.21
N ALA A 61 16.22 52.50 0.40
CA ALA A 61 16.43 51.52 1.47
C ALA A 61 15.29 51.55 2.50
N SER A 62 14.56 50.43 2.60
CA SER A 62 13.63 50.17 3.68
C SER A 62 14.27 49.13 4.58
N GLU A 63 14.37 49.47 5.86
CA GLU A 63 14.87 48.61 6.92
C GLU A 63 14.22 47.23 6.84
N GLU A 64 15.06 46.19 6.78
CA GLU A 64 14.61 44.82 7.00
C GLU A 64 14.13 44.71 8.44
N VAL A 65 12.82 44.88 8.63
CA VAL A 65 12.15 44.40 9.84
C VAL A 65 12.28 42.88 9.82
N SER A 66 13.25 42.38 10.57
CA SER A 66 13.41 40.97 10.89
C SER A 66 12.14 40.50 11.58
N VAL A 67 11.22 39.93 10.79
CA VAL A 67 10.09 39.17 11.30
C VAL A 67 10.66 37.87 11.88
N GLU A 68 10.93 37.88 13.18
CA GLU A 68 11.23 36.68 13.93
C GLU A 68 10.01 35.74 13.82
N SER A 69 10.11 34.80 12.89
CA SER A 69 9.12 33.76 12.66
C SER A 69 8.97 32.98 13.96
N VAL A 70 7.88 33.24 14.70
CA VAL A 70 7.49 32.44 15.85
C VAL A 70 7.33 31.01 15.37
N ALA A 71 8.34 30.17 15.67
CA ALA A 71 8.31 28.76 15.37
C ALA A 71 7.10 28.16 16.09
N ARG A 72 6.09 27.73 15.33
CA ARG A 72 5.00 26.95 15.88
C ARG A 72 5.61 25.66 16.44
N PRO A 73 5.24 25.23 17.66
CA PRO A 73 5.71 23.96 18.18
C PRO A 73 5.30 22.86 17.19
N THR A 74 6.30 22.20 16.61
CA THR A 74 6.10 21.01 15.78
C THR A 74 5.81 19.85 16.71
N VAL A 75 4.64 19.24 16.56
CA VAL A 75 4.27 18.03 17.28
C VAL A 75 5.14 16.89 16.77
N ASP A 76 5.81 16.17 17.67
CA ASP A 76 6.50 14.93 17.34
C ASP A 76 5.46 13.79 17.24
N HIS A 77 5.07 13.47 16.00
CA HIS A 77 4.05 12.46 15.74
C HIS A 77 4.56 11.02 15.98
N ASP A 78 5.86 10.78 15.88
CA ASP A 78 6.47 9.47 16.14
C ASP A 78 6.47 9.17 17.65
N GLU A 79 6.74 10.18 18.49
CA GLU A 79 6.62 10.04 19.95
C GLU A 79 5.18 9.77 20.38
N LEU A 80 4.20 10.43 19.74
CA LEU A 80 2.79 10.18 19.98
C LEU A 80 2.38 8.76 19.59
N LEU A 81 2.80 8.28 18.41
CA LEU A 81 2.51 6.92 17.98
C LEU A 81 3.21 5.89 18.87
N THR A 82 4.47 6.13 19.26
CA THR A 82 5.19 5.29 20.22
C THR A 82 4.47 5.20 21.55
N THR A 83 3.92 6.32 22.04
CA THR A 83 3.13 6.35 23.27
C THR A 83 1.83 5.57 23.11
N ALA A 84 1.14 5.70 21.97
CA ALA A 84 -0.08 4.94 21.68
C ALA A 84 0.19 3.42 21.60
N MET A 85 1.32 3.02 21.01
CA MET A 85 1.70 1.60 20.88
C MET A 85 1.95 0.90 22.23
N LYS A 86 2.24 1.64 23.31
CA LYS A 86 2.32 1.07 24.67
C LYS A 86 0.99 0.50 25.17
N ALA A 87 -0.14 0.91 24.59
CA ALA A 87 -1.46 0.39 24.94
C ALA A 87 -1.85 -0.87 24.13
N VAL A 88 -1.04 -1.26 23.15
CA VAL A 88 -1.26 -2.46 22.34
C VAL A 88 -0.59 -3.65 23.01
N ASP A 89 -1.39 -4.67 23.34
CA ASP A 89 -0.87 -5.94 23.86
C ASP A 89 -0.27 -6.77 22.71
N VAL A 90 1.05 -6.83 22.66
CA VAL A 90 1.79 -7.61 21.66
C VAL A 90 2.33 -8.87 22.34
N PRO A 91 1.88 -10.08 21.94
CA PRO A 91 2.35 -11.32 22.54
C PRO A 91 3.86 -11.49 22.43
N GLU A 92 4.47 -12.21 23.38
CA GLU A 92 5.89 -12.54 23.33
C GLU A 92 6.25 -13.26 22.01
N GLY A 93 7.33 -12.80 21.37
CA GLY A 93 7.78 -13.34 20.08
C GLY A 93 7.02 -12.79 18.85
N VAL A 94 6.07 -11.87 19.03
CA VAL A 94 5.43 -11.14 17.93
C VAL A 94 6.08 -9.77 17.78
N GLU A 95 6.37 -9.40 16.55
CA GLU A 95 6.92 -8.09 16.18
C GLU A 95 5.88 -7.30 15.40
N VAL A 96 5.80 -6.00 15.67
CA VAL A 96 4.82 -5.09 15.05
C VAL A 96 5.52 -3.82 14.61
N SER A 97 5.30 -3.43 13.36
CA SER A 97 5.61 -2.09 12.86
C SER A 97 4.34 -1.43 12.33
N VAL A 98 4.22 -0.11 12.51
CA VAL A 98 3.06 0.68 12.13
C VAL A 98 3.54 1.93 11.41
N ALA A 99 2.83 2.32 10.34
CA ALA A 99 2.99 3.62 9.71
C ALA A 99 1.60 4.22 9.46
N VAL A 100 1.43 5.49 9.77
CA VAL A 100 0.16 6.22 9.64
C VAL A 100 0.38 7.50 8.86
N LEU A 101 -0.58 7.87 8.03
CA LEU A 101 -0.64 9.14 7.32
C LEU A 101 -1.98 9.80 7.61
N ASP A 102 -1.96 11.03 8.11
CA ASP A 102 -3.12 11.89 8.12
C ASP A 102 -3.28 12.55 6.75
N LEU A 103 -4.37 12.23 6.05
CA LEU A 103 -4.61 12.71 4.69
C LEU A 103 -4.94 14.21 4.63
N ALA A 104 -5.40 14.80 5.73
CA ALA A 104 -5.79 16.21 5.75
C ALA A 104 -4.57 17.14 5.90
N SER A 105 -3.67 16.83 6.83
CA SER A 105 -2.47 17.61 7.09
C SER A 105 -1.24 17.13 6.32
N GLY A 106 -1.24 15.88 5.84
CA GLY A 106 -0.06 15.23 5.28
C GLY A 106 0.95 14.76 6.32
N ALA A 107 0.69 14.96 7.62
CA ALA A 107 1.55 14.48 8.69
C ALA A 107 1.57 12.95 8.72
N SER A 108 2.75 12.37 8.97
CA SER A 108 2.91 10.92 9.12
C SER A 108 3.64 10.59 10.41
N ALA A 109 3.44 9.37 10.88
CA ALA A 109 4.19 8.79 11.98
C ALA A 109 4.54 7.33 11.69
N SER A 110 5.66 6.84 12.21
CA SER A 110 6.01 5.43 12.19
C SER A 110 6.44 4.90 13.57
N TYR A 111 6.23 3.61 13.77
CA TYR A 111 6.66 2.85 14.94
C TYR A 111 7.25 1.53 14.45
N GLY A 112 8.48 1.25 14.87
CA GLY A 112 9.23 0.08 14.39
C GLY A 112 9.67 0.23 12.94
N ASP A 113 10.86 -0.29 12.63
CA ASP A 113 11.49 -0.17 11.31
C ASP A 113 11.68 -1.52 10.62
N ARG A 114 11.25 -2.62 11.26
CA ARG A 114 11.44 -3.98 10.77
C ARG A 114 10.79 -4.24 9.41
N ALA A 115 11.48 -5.05 8.62
CA ALA A 115 10.94 -5.64 7.39
C ALA A 115 10.23 -6.97 7.67
N PHE A 116 9.16 -7.24 6.93
CA PHE A 116 8.33 -8.44 7.06
C PHE A 116 8.05 -9.05 5.68
N ASP A 117 7.78 -10.36 5.68
CA ASP A 117 7.21 -11.03 4.50
C ASP A 117 5.87 -10.39 4.17
N THR A 118 5.75 -9.88 2.94
CA THR A 118 4.52 -9.28 2.41
C THR A 118 3.34 -10.25 2.36
N ALA A 119 3.61 -11.55 2.18
CA ALA A 119 2.60 -12.51 1.77
C ALA A 119 1.79 -11.98 0.57
N SER A 120 0.47 -11.80 0.71
CA SER A 120 -0.36 -11.36 -0.43
C SER A 120 -0.41 -9.85 -0.67
N ILE A 121 0.13 -9.01 0.23
CA ILE A 121 0.03 -7.54 0.02
C ILE A 121 0.90 -7.05 -1.14
N VAL A 122 1.97 -7.79 -1.47
CA VAL A 122 2.85 -7.55 -2.64
C VAL A 122 2.10 -7.54 -3.96
N LYS A 123 0.90 -8.12 -4.05
CA LYS A 123 0.11 -8.13 -5.29
C LYS A 123 -0.25 -6.72 -5.76
N VAL A 124 -0.43 -5.77 -4.84
CA VAL A 124 -0.61 -4.35 -5.19
C VAL A 124 0.66 -3.81 -5.84
N ASP A 125 1.82 -4.14 -5.28
CA ASP A 125 3.14 -3.72 -5.78
C ASP A 125 3.45 -4.33 -7.16
N ILE A 126 3.21 -5.63 -7.35
CA ILE A 126 3.34 -6.31 -8.64
C ILE A 126 2.51 -5.61 -9.73
N LEU A 127 1.28 -5.20 -9.40
CA LEU A 127 0.43 -4.49 -10.35
C LEU A 127 0.92 -3.05 -10.61
N ALA A 128 1.42 -2.35 -9.59
CA ALA A 128 2.04 -1.05 -9.76
C ALA A 128 3.27 -1.11 -10.68
N ALA A 129 4.15 -2.10 -10.48
CA ALA A 129 5.32 -2.36 -11.33
C ALA A 129 4.91 -2.64 -12.79
N LEU A 130 3.91 -3.51 -13.01
CA LEU A 130 3.39 -3.81 -14.35
C LEU A 130 2.83 -2.56 -15.04
N LEU A 131 2.11 -1.72 -14.30
CA LEU A 131 1.56 -0.47 -14.82
C LEU A 131 2.64 0.54 -15.18
N LEU A 132 3.69 0.69 -14.36
CA LEU A 132 4.85 1.51 -14.69
C LEU A 132 5.53 1.04 -15.98
N GLN A 133 5.81 -0.26 -16.10
CA GLN A 133 6.43 -0.81 -17.31
C GLN A 133 5.55 -0.60 -18.56
N ALA A 134 4.24 -0.73 -18.44
CA ALA A 134 3.31 -0.46 -19.54
C ALA A 134 3.30 1.02 -19.93
N GLN A 135 3.31 1.93 -18.95
CA GLN A 135 3.43 3.38 -19.17
C GLN A 135 4.70 3.75 -19.92
N ASP A 136 5.85 3.25 -19.47
CA ASP A 136 7.15 3.55 -20.08
C ASP A 136 7.21 3.03 -21.52
N ALA A 137 6.60 1.88 -21.79
CA ALA A 137 6.47 1.32 -23.12
C ALA A 137 5.39 2.00 -23.99
N GLY A 138 4.69 3.00 -23.48
CA GLY A 138 3.60 3.69 -24.19
C GLY A 138 2.44 2.78 -24.56
N ARG A 139 2.22 1.69 -23.81
CA ARG A 139 1.19 0.68 -24.08
C ARG A 139 0.16 0.60 -22.95
N ARG A 140 -0.99 0.03 -23.27
CA ARG A 140 -1.97 -0.39 -22.27
C ARG A 140 -1.72 -1.84 -21.86
N LEU A 141 -2.23 -2.23 -20.69
CA LEU A 141 -2.33 -3.63 -20.32
C LEU A 141 -3.17 -4.39 -21.36
N THR A 142 -2.69 -5.56 -21.73
CA THR A 142 -3.39 -6.54 -22.56
C THR A 142 -4.62 -7.08 -21.85
N ALA A 143 -5.54 -7.70 -22.61
CA ALA A 143 -6.72 -8.34 -22.02
C ALA A 143 -6.33 -9.42 -21.00
N THR A 144 -5.28 -10.18 -21.28
CA THR A 144 -4.75 -11.23 -20.39
C THR A 144 -4.19 -10.63 -19.09
N GLU A 145 -3.33 -9.61 -19.18
CA GLU A 145 -2.79 -8.91 -18.01
C GLU A 145 -3.92 -8.34 -17.14
N LYS A 146 -4.95 -7.74 -17.75
CA LYS A 146 -6.12 -7.21 -17.02
C LYS A 146 -6.92 -8.31 -16.31
N SER A 147 -7.10 -9.45 -16.96
CA SER A 147 -7.78 -10.61 -16.36
C SER A 147 -7.01 -11.12 -15.13
N TYR A 148 -5.69 -11.26 -15.23
CA TYR A 148 -4.84 -11.65 -14.11
C TYR A 148 -4.84 -10.61 -13.00
N ALA A 149 -4.69 -9.31 -13.33
CA ALA A 149 -4.73 -8.22 -12.36
C ALA A 149 -6.04 -8.21 -11.58
N THR A 150 -7.16 -8.42 -12.26
CA THR A 150 -8.49 -8.47 -11.61
C THR A 150 -8.59 -9.65 -10.65
N ALA A 151 -8.22 -10.85 -11.10
CA ALA A 151 -8.24 -12.04 -10.25
C ALA A 151 -7.28 -11.92 -9.05
N MET A 152 -6.09 -11.39 -9.29
CA MET A 152 -5.04 -11.20 -8.30
C MET A 152 -5.48 -10.21 -7.22
N ILE A 153 -6.02 -9.03 -7.58
CA ILE A 153 -6.37 -8.01 -6.58
C ILE A 153 -7.71 -8.32 -5.89
N GLU A 154 -8.76 -8.62 -6.64
CA GLU A 154 -10.10 -8.75 -6.06
C GLU A 154 -10.29 -10.06 -5.28
N ARG A 155 -9.55 -11.11 -5.64
CA ARG A 155 -9.68 -12.45 -5.04
C ARG A 155 -8.38 -13.00 -4.46
N SER A 156 -7.29 -12.23 -4.47
CA SER A 156 -5.96 -12.69 -4.02
C SER A 156 -5.46 -13.93 -4.77
N ASP A 157 -5.82 -14.11 -6.05
CA ASP A 157 -5.48 -15.31 -6.82
C ASP A 157 -3.97 -15.47 -7.04
N ASN A 158 -3.39 -16.56 -6.53
CA ASN A 158 -1.94 -16.80 -6.53
C ASN A 158 -1.39 -17.23 -7.89
N ALA A 159 -2.20 -17.87 -8.74
CA ALA A 159 -1.77 -18.26 -10.08
C ALA A 159 -1.61 -17.01 -10.95
N SER A 160 -2.58 -16.11 -10.90
CA SER A 160 -2.55 -14.81 -11.57
C SER A 160 -1.40 -13.94 -11.06
N ALA A 161 -1.12 -13.96 -9.75
CA ALA A 161 0.05 -13.29 -9.19
C ALA A 161 1.36 -13.84 -9.77
N SER A 162 1.49 -15.15 -9.88
CA SER A 162 2.68 -15.79 -10.47
C SER A 162 2.87 -15.45 -11.95
N GLU A 163 1.78 -15.32 -12.71
CA GLU A 163 1.86 -14.88 -14.11
C GLU A 163 2.30 -13.42 -14.24
N LEU A 164 1.75 -12.52 -13.42
CA LEU A 164 2.16 -11.12 -13.44
C LEU A 164 3.56 -10.90 -12.86
N TRP A 165 3.96 -11.68 -11.86
CA TRP A 165 5.32 -11.72 -11.33
C TRP A 165 6.34 -12.04 -12.42
N ARG A 166 6.05 -13.05 -13.25
CA ARG A 166 6.88 -13.35 -14.43
C ARG A 166 6.85 -12.21 -15.44
N ALA A 167 5.68 -11.63 -15.70
CA ALA A 167 5.52 -10.56 -16.68
C ALA A 167 6.35 -9.32 -16.34
N ILE A 168 6.50 -8.98 -15.06
CA ILE A 168 7.32 -7.83 -14.64
C ILE A 168 8.82 -8.12 -14.66
N GLY A 169 9.26 -9.38 -14.84
CA GLY A 169 10.67 -9.75 -14.74
C GLY A 169 11.08 -10.22 -13.33
N GLN A 170 10.12 -10.64 -12.50
CA GLN A 170 10.35 -11.14 -11.14
C GLN A 170 10.96 -10.06 -10.22
N ALA A 171 11.84 -10.46 -9.29
CA ALA A 171 12.40 -9.57 -8.27
C ALA A 171 13.09 -8.34 -8.89
N GLU A 172 13.93 -8.53 -9.92
CA GLU A 172 14.61 -7.44 -10.61
C GLU A 172 13.62 -6.39 -11.17
N GLY A 173 12.49 -6.84 -11.71
CA GLY A 173 11.45 -5.97 -12.22
C GLY A 173 10.67 -5.22 -11.13
N LEU A 174 10.42 -5.89 -10.01
CA LEU A 174 9.79 -5.27 -8.83
C LEU A 174 10.74 -4.22 -8.22
N ASP A 175 12.00 -4.58 -8.02
CA ASP A 175 13.00 -3.72 -7.37
C ASP A 175 13.27 -2.46 -8.20
N ALA A 176 13.36 -2.60 -9.53
CA ALA A 176 13.50 -1.45 -10.43
C ALA A 176 12.27 -0.51 -10.39
N ALA A 177 11.06 -1.05 -10.23
CA ALA A 177 9.88 -0.25 -10.02
C ALA A 177 9.88 0.41 -8.62
N ASN A 178 10.31 -0.31 -7.60
CA ASN A 178 10.37 0.14 -6.21
C ASN A 178 11.35 1.29 -6.02
N GLU A 179 12.49 1.28 -6.70
CA GLU A 179 13.43 2.42 -6.71
C GLU A 179 12.73 3.71 -7.18
N ARG A 180 11.92 3.63 -8.24
CA ARG A 180 11.17 4.79 -8.76
C ARG A 180 10.01 5.20 -7.86
N LEU A 181 9.27 4.22 -7.33
CA LEU A 181 8.13 4.46 -6.46
C LEU A 181 8.56 4.95 -5.05
N GLY A 182 9.86 4.88 -4.73
CA GLY A 182 10.44 5.29 -3.45
C GLY A 182 10.37 4.22 -2.34
N LEU A 183 10.18 2.95 -2.70
CA LEU A 183 10.05 1.79 -1.80
C LEU A 183 11.43 1.18 -1.53
N THR A 184 12.37 1.98 -1.07
CA THR A 184 13.80 1.63 -1.02
C THR A 184 14.17 0.57 0.03
N ARG A 185 13.21 0.13 0.85
CA ARG A 185 13.37 -0.94 1.85
C ARG A 185 12.43 -2.11 1.56
N THR A 186 11.98 -2.22 0.32
CA THR A 186 11.19 -3.34 -0.18
C THR A 186 12.02 -4.10 -1.21
N GLU A 187 12.21 -5.41 -0.97
CA GLU A 187 13.10 -6.27 -1.76
C GLU A 187 12.33 -7.51 -2.22
N GLY A 188 12.36 -7.76 -3.53
CA GLY A 188 11.66 -8.86 -4.18
C GLY A 188 12.08 -10.25 -3.67
N GLY A 189 11.11 -11.14 -3.50
CA GLY A 189 11.38 -12.53 -3.10
C GLY A 189 12.07 -13.37 -4.20
N ASP A 190 12.86 -14.35 -3.78
CA ASP A 190 13.65 -15.18 -4.69
C ASP A 190 12.81 -16.02 -5.67
N GLY A 191 13.18 -15.96 -6.96
CA GLY A 191 12.58 -16.79 -8.00
C GLY A 191 11.07 -16.59 -8.12
N MET A 192 10.27 -17.64 -7.87
CA MET A 192 8.81 -17.57 -7.92
C MET A 192 8.16 -17.27 -6.56
N LEU A 193 8.96 -17.02 -5.51
CA LEU A 193 8.49 -16.81 -4.14
C LEU A 193 8.11 -15.35 -3.88
N TRP A 194 7.30 -14.76 -4.76
CA TRP A 194 6.87 -13.36 -4.66
C TRP A 194 6.24 -13.00 -3.31
N GLY A 195 5.64 -13.97 -2.60
CA GLY A 195 5.06 -13.74 -1.27
C GLY A 195 6.09 -13.57 -0.15
N LEU A 196 7.36 -13.89 -0.41
CA LEU A 196 8.49 -13.67 0.49
C LEU A 196 9.24 -12.36 0.18
N THR A 197 8.67 -11.50 -0.69
CA THR A 197 9.12 -10.11 -0.79
C THR A 197 9.09 -9.48 0.60
N GLN A 198 10.21 -8.91 1.02
CA GLN A 198 10.34 -8.21 2.28
C GLN A 198 9.92 -6.75 2.10
N THR A 199 9.15 -6.19 3.02
CA THR A 199 8.75 -4.77 2.98
C THR A 199 8.62 -4.19 4.37
N THR A 200 8.46 -2.87 4.45
CA THR A 200 8.29 -2.14 5.71
C THR A 200 6.98 -1.37 5.73
N ALA A 201 6.47 -1.05 6.93
CA ALA A 201 5.21 -0.32 7.07
C ALA A 201 5.24 1.03 6.34
N GLU A 202 6.37 1.74 6.38
CA GLU A 202 6.54 3.01 5.69
C GLU A 202 6.52 2.87 4.16
N ASP A 203 7.17 1.83 3.62
CA ASP A 203 7.16 1.59 2.17
C ASP A 203 5.78 1.20 1.67
N GLN A 204 5.03 0.41 2.45
CA GLN A 204 3.62 0.15 2.14
C GLN A 204 2.78 1.43 2.14
N LEU A 205 3.07 2.38 3.03
CA LEU A 205 2.43 3.69 3.02
C LEU A 205 2.86 4.55 1.81
N ARG A 206 4.14 4.46 1.39
CA ARG A 206 4.63 5.08 0.14
C ARG A 206 3.91 4.49 -1.09
N LEU A 207 3.76 3.17 -1.16
CA LEU A 207 3.00 2.49 -2.22
C LEU A 207 1.55 2.99 -2.28
N LEU A 208 0.85 3.06 -1.14
CA LEU A 208 -0.52 3.58 -1.10
C LEU A 208 -0.61 5.05 -1.55
N ARG A 209 0.40 5.87 -1.26
CA ARG A 209 0.49 7.24 -1.77
C ARG A 209 0.67 7.27 -3.29
N GLN A 210 1.42 6.34 -3.88
CA GLN A 210 1.50 6.20 -5.34
C GLN A 210 0.14 5.85 -5.95
N VAL A 211 -0.66 5.01 -5.29
CA VAL A 211 -1.97 4.61 -5.81
C VAL A 211 -3.03 5.71 -5.65
N PHE A 212 -3.10 6.37 -4.50
CA PHE A 212 -4.22 7.25 -4.14
C PHE A 212 -3.86 8.74 -4.06
N GLY A 213 -2.58 9.08 -3.99
CA GLY A 213 -2.08 10.46 -3.94
C GLY A 213 -1.90 11.06 -5.34
N THR A 214 -1.80 12.39 -5.40
CA THR A 214 -1.62 13.13 -6.66
C THR A 214 -0.17 13.22 -7.12
N ASP A 215 0.78 13.22 -6.18
CA ASP A 215 2.22 13.16 -6.44
C ASP A 215 2.63 11.70 -6.63
N SER A 216 2.71 11.25 -7.88
CA SER A 216 2.92 9.84 -8.20
C SER A 216 3.61 9.64 -9.55
N GLU A 217 4.43 8.59 -9.60
CA GLU A 217 5.00 8.03 -10.83
C GLU A 217 3.96 7.25 -11.66
N LEU A 218 2.86 6.81 -11.04
CA LEU A 218 1.73 6.21 -11.74
C LEU A 218 0.91 7.32 -12.40
N SER A 219 0.61 7.12 -13.69
CA SER A 219 -0.33 7.97 -14.41
C SER A 219 -1.72 7.94 -13.75
N GLU A 220 -2.52 8.98 -13.99
CA GLU A 220 -3.89 9.06 -13.48
C GLU A 220 -4.75 7.83 -13.89
N ASP A 221 -4.59 7.36 -15.13
CA ASP A 221 -5.27 6.16 -15.62
C ASP A 221 -4.85 4.90 -14.83
N SER A 222 -3.56 4.75 -14.55
CA SER A 222 -3.03 3.61 -13.77
C SER A 222 -3.50 3.65 -12.32
N ARG A 223 -3.48 4.82 -11.67
CA ARG A 223 -4.01 5.02 -10.32
C ARG A 223 -5.50 4.68 -10.25
N THR A 224 -6.28 5.20 -11.18
CA THR A 224 -7.72 4.94 -11.27
C THR A 224 -8.00 3.45 -11.46
N TYR A 225 -7.23 2.77 -12.31
CA TYR A 225 -7.38 1.34 -12.55
C TYR A 225 -7.04 0.51 -11.30
N LEU A 226 -5.86 0.73 -10.71
CA LEU A 226 -5.38 -0.01 -9.53
C LEU A 226 -6.26 0.25 -8.30
N GLY A 227 -6.51 1.52 -7.97
CA GLY A 227 -7.40 1.91 -6.88
C GLY A 227 -8.82 1.39 -7.07
N GLY A 228 -9.32 1.38 -8.31
CA GLY A 228 -10.62 0.80 -8.65
C GLY A 228 -10.70 -0.70 -8.34
N LEU A 229 -9.65 -1.48 -8.63
CA LEU A 229 -9.58 -2.91 -8.26
C LEU A 229 -9.54 -3.11 -6.75
N MET A 230 -8.75 -2.28 -6.04
CA MET A 230 -8.69 -2.32 -4.56
C MET A 230 -10.03 -1.95 -3.91
N GLY A 231 -10.89 -1.19 -4.58
CA GLY A 231 -12.25 -0.89 -4.12
C GLY A 231 -13.27 -2.03 -4.33
N ARG A 232 -12.92 -3.08 -5.08
CA ARG A 232 -13.82 -4.19 -5.45
C ARG A 232 -13.39 -5.55 -4.86
N ILE A 233 -12.65 -5.51 -3.76
CA ILE A 233 -12.22 -6.71 -3.04
C ILE A 233 -13.44 -7.59 -2.69
N ALA A 234 -13.36 -8.89 -2.99
CA ALA A 234 -14.42 -9.84 -2.72
C ALA A 234 -14.77 -9.85 -1.22
N ALA A 235 -16.03 -10.10 -0.86
CA ALA A 235 -16.51 -9.98 0.52
C ALA A 235 -15.67 -10.77 1.54
N GLY A 236 -15.18 -11.96 1.18
CA GLY A 236 -14.31 -12.78 2.03
C GLY A 236 -12.85 -12.32 2.15
N GLN A 237 -12.46 -11.29 1.40
CA GLN A 237 -11.11 -10.70 1.39
C GLN A 237 -11.09 -9.29 2.02
N ARG A 238 -12.23 -8.81 2.52
CA ARG A 238 -12.36 -7.47 3.13
C ARG A 238 -12.10 -7.50 4.64
N TRP A 239 -10.86 -7.77 5.01
CA TRP A 239 -10.41 -7.91 6.42
C TRP A 239 -9.45 -6.79 6.87
N GLY A 240 -9.21 -5.78 6.02
CA GLY A 240 -8.36 -4.63 6.32
C GLY A 240 -9.06 -3.52 7.12
N VAL A 241 -8.31 -2.44 7.37
CA VAL A 241 -8.84 -1.22 8.03
C VAL A 241 -9.91 -0.59 7.13
N SER A 242 -11.11 -0.38 7.67
CA SER A 242 -12.19 0.32 6.95
C SER A 242 -11.86 1.80 6.82
N ALA A 243 -12.10 2.36 5.63
CA ALA A 243 -12.20 3.80 5.42
C ALA A 243 -13.49 4.37 6.02
#